data_AF-A0A2N5ACB7-F1
#
_entry.id   AF-A0A2N5ACB7-F1
#
_cell.length_a   1.000
_cell.length_b   1.000
_cell.length_c   1.000
_cell.angle_alpha   90.00
_cell.angle_beta   90.00
_cell.angle_gamma   90.00
#
_symmetry.space_group_name_H-M   'P 1'
#
loop_
_entity.id
_entity.type
_entity.pdbx_description
1 polymer ?
#
loop_
_entity_poly.entity_id
_entity_poly.type
_entity_poly.pdbx_seq_one_letter_code
_entity_poly.pdbx_strand_id
1 'polypeptide(L)' 'LIAHYIVASERGIEALRATIVFGMWSIIPYFVYLVSLWYFTGIMRLPLALAGAVGCWGLCAWLLILGWNHFH' A
#
# COMPACT_ATOMS: atom_id res chain seq x y z
N LEU A 1 7.60 12.87 8.45
CA LEU A 1 8.82 13.59 8.87
C LEU A 1 9.15 13.40 10.36
N ILE A 2 8.25 13.73 11.30
CA ILE A 2 8.49 13.50 12.76
C ILE A 2 8.63 12.01 13.12
N ALA A 3 7.83 11.12 12.54
CA ALA A 3 7.91 9.68 12.81
C ALA A 3 9.24 9.02 12.36
N HIS A 4 9.91 9.58 11.36
CA HIS A 4 11.17 9.03 10.84
C HIS A 4 12.38 9.40 11.71
N TYR A 5 12.28 10.51 12.46
CA TYR A 5 13.34 10.96 13.37
C TYR A 5 13.31 10.20 14.70
N ILE A 6 12.12 9.85 15.20
CA ILE A 6 11.95 9.11 16.47
C ILE A 6 12.44 7.66 16.32
N VAL A 7 12.12 6.99 15.20
CA VAL A 7 12.58 5.60 14.93
C VAL A 7 14.09 5.51 14.71
N ALA A 8 14.70 6.50 14.03
CA ALA A 8 16.14 6.55 13.82
C ALA A 8 16.93 6.72 15.13
N SER A 9 16.34 7.41 16.13
CA SER A 9 17.01 7.71 17.40
C SER A 9 16.83 6.62 18.48
N GLU A 10 15.82 5.74 18.37
CA GLU A 10 15.54 4.72 19.41
C GLU A 10 15.88 3.25 19.01
N ARG A 11 15.95 2.88 17.72
CA ARG A 11 16.08 1.46 17.30
C ARG A 11 17.19 1.13 16.29
N GLY A 12 18.00 2.09 15.88
CA GLY A 12 19.08 1.87 14.92
C GLY A 12 18.63 1.82 13.45
N ILE A 13 19.61 1.87 12.54
CA ILE A 13 19.45 2.04 11.09
C ILE A 13 18.57 0.97 10.44
N GLU A 14 18.47 -0.23 11.03
CA GLU A 14 17.67 -1.34 10.48
C GLU A 14 16.16 -1.07 10.50
N ALA A 15 15.62 -0.50 11.58
CA ALA A 15 14.20 -0.17 11.67
C ALA A 15 13.79 0.95 10.69
N LEU A 16 14.71 1.89 10.42
CA LEU A 16 14.52 2.94 9.42
C LEU A 16 14.49 2.33 8.00
N ARG A 17 15.42 1.42 7.68
CA ARG A 17 15.44 0.72 6.38
C ARG A 17 14.16 -0.10 6.16
N ALA A 18 13.68 -0.82 7.17
CA ALA A 18 12.43 -1.58 7.11
C ALA A 18 11.22 -0.67 6.80
N THR A 19 11.13 0.50 7.44
CA THR A 19 10.05 1.47 7.20
C THR A 19 10.11 2.05 5.79
N ILE A 20 11.30 2.35 5.28
CA ILE A 20 11.48 2.83 3.90
C ILE A 20 11.07 1.77 2.90
N VAL A 21 11.47 0.50 3.10
CA VAL A 21 11.06 -0.60 2.23
C VAL A 21 9.54 -0.76 2.27
N PHE A 22 8.91 -0.78 3.44
CA PHE A 22 7.45 -0.80 3.54
C PHE A 22 6.78 0.37 2.77
N GLY A 23 7.34 1.58 2.89
CA GLY A 23 6.93 2.74 2.11
C GLY A 23 7.04 2.54 0.60
N MET A 24 8.15 1.99 0.11
CA MET A 24 8.33 1.65 -1.31
C MET A 24 7.30 0.62 -1.79
N TRP A 25 7.02 -0.40 -0.98
CA TRP A 25 6.03 -1.44 -1.29
C TRP A 25 4.59 -0.89 -1.29
N SER A 26 4.29 0.19 -0.55
CA SER A 26 2.97 0.84 -0.54
C SER A 26 2.55 1.46 -1.89
N ILE A 27 3.49 1.64 -2.84
CA ILE A 27 3.18 2.09 -4.20
C ILE A 27 2.36 1.05 -4.96
N ILE A 28 2.58 -0.24 -4.68
CA ILE A 28 1.90 -1.36 -5.37
C ILE A 28 0.36 -1.26 -5.25
N PRO A 29 -0.25 -1.13 -4.06
CA PRO A 29 -1.69 -1.07 -3.91
C PRO A 29 -2.26 0.17 -4.57
N TYR A 30 -1.55 1.31 -4.51
CA TYR A 30 -1.95 2.51 -5.25
C TYR A 30 -1.96 2.28 -6.77
N PHE A 31 -0.96 1.57 -7.30
CA PHE A 31 -0.92 1.21 -8.71
C PHE A 31 -2.09 0.29 -9.11
N VAL A 32 -2.40 -0.71 -8.26
CA VAL A 32 -3.54 -1.62 -8.46
C VAL A 32 -4.86 -0.86 -8.43
N TYR A 33 -5.01 0.12 -7.54
CA TYR A 33 -6.18 1.00 -7.50
C TYR A 33 -6.38 1.73 -8.83
N LEU A 34 -5.33 2.34 -9.38
CA LEU A 34 -5.39 3.09 -10.63
C LEU A 34 -5.73 2.19 -11.82
N VAL A 35 -5.10 1.02 -11.92
CA VAL A 35 -5.39 0.04 -12.99
C VAL A 35 -6.83 -0.47 -12.88
N SER A 36 -7.27 -0.80 -11.67
CA SER A 36 -8.65 -1.27 -11.42
C SER A 36 -9.66 -0.18 -11.78
N LEU A 37 -9.39 1.07 -11.42
CA LEU A 37 -10.26 2.19 -11.76
C LEU A 37 -10.29 2.45 -13.27
N TRP A 38 -9.14 2.41 -13.95
CA TRP A 38 -9.06 2.54 -15.41
C TRP A 38 -9.85 1.43 -16.11
N TYR A 39 -9.76 0.19 -15.62
CA TYR A 39 -10.51 -0.94 -16.16
C TYR A 39 -12.01 -0.84 -15.88
N PHE A 40 -12.41 -0.56 -14.64
CA PHE A 40 -13.82 -0.51 -14.26
C PHE A 40 -14.56 0.72 -14.79
N THR A 41 -13.90 1.85 -14.99
CA THR A 41 -14.53 3.04 -15.59
C THR A 41 -14.90 2.82 -17.06
N GLY A 42 -14.27 1.88 -17.75
CA GLY A 42 -14.62 1.49 -19.12
C GLY A 42 -15.87 0.59 -19.23
N ILE A 43 -16.32 -0.03 -18.13
CA ILE A 43 -17.34 -1.08 -18.14
C ILE A 43 -18.54 -0.73 -17.25
N MET A 44 -18.31 -0.02 -16.14
CA MET A 44 -19.29 0.18 -15.06
C MET A 44 -19.59 1.66 -14.80
N ARG A 45 -20.72 1.93 -14.13
CA ARG A 45 -21.03 3.28 -13.62
C ARG A 45 -19.98 3.69 -12.57
N LEU A 46 -19.58 4.96 -12.59
CA LEU A 46 -18.56 5.54 -11.72
C LEU A 46 -18.58 5.08 -10.24
N PRO A 47 -19.73 5.07 -9.52
CA PRO A 47 -19.76 4.63 -8.12
C PRO A 47 -19.43 3.14 -7.93
N LEU A 48 -19.83 2.27 -8.86
CA LEU A 48 -19.49 0.85 -8.82
C LEU A 48 -18.02 0.63 -9.17
N ALA A 49 -17.49 1.39 -10.12
CA ALA A 49 -16.08 1.35 -10.49
C ALA A 49 -15.17 1.76 -9.31
N LEU A 50 -15.56 2.80 -8.57
CA LEU A 50 -14.86 3.22 -7.35
C LEU A 50 -14.94 2.15 -6.25
N ALA A 51 -16.12 1.57 -6.00
CA ALA A 51 -16.25 0.51 -5.01
C ALA A 51 -15.39 -0.72 -5.35
N GLY A 52 -15.36 -1.14 -6.62
CA GLY A 52 -14.51 -2.23 -7.10
C GLY A 52 -13.01 -1.91 -6.97
N ALA A 53 -12.61 -0.68 -7.33
CA ALA A 53 -11.22 -0.24 -7.22
C ALA A 53 -10.76 -0.18 -5.75
N VAL A 54 -11.59 0.32 -4.85
CA VAL A 54 -11.32 0.32 -3.39
C VAL A 54 -11.23 -1.11 -2.85
N GLY A 55 -12.07 -2.03 -3.31
CA GLY A 55 -12.00 -3.44 -2.96
C GLY A 55 -10.67 -4.08 -3.37
N CYS A 56 -10.24 -3.88 -4.63
CA CYS A 56 -8.96 -4.39 -5.14
C CYS A 56 -7.76 -3.78 -4.41
N TRP A 57 -7.83 -2.48 -4.12
CA TRP A 57 -6.84 -1.77 -3.32
C TRP A 57 -6.71 -2.38 -1.92
N GLY A 58 -7.83 -2.57 -1.22
CA GLY A 58 -7.87 -3.13 0.12
C GLY A 58 -7.31 -4.56 0.18
N LEU A 59 -7.67 -5.41 -0.79
CA LEU A 59 -7.10 -6.75 -0.95
C LEU A 59 -5.58 -6.72 -1.14
N CYS A 60 -5.08 -5.86 -2.02
CA CYS A 60 -3.63 -5.71 -2.22
C CYS A 60 -2.92 -5.17 -0.98
N ALA A 61 -3.49 -4.18 -0.30
CA ALA A 61 -2.94 -3.64 0.94
C ALA A 61 -2.89 -4.72 2.04
N TRP A 62 -3.94 -5.55 2.15
CA TRP A 62 -3.95 -6.66 3.09
C TRP A 62 -2.88 -7.71 2.74
N LEU A 63 -2.79 -8.15 1.48
CA LEU A 63 -1.75 -9.10 1.05
C LEU A 63 -0.34 -8.58 1.31
N LEU A 64 -0.12 -7.27 1.13
CA LEU A 64 1.12 -6.61 1.48
C LEU A 64 1.45 -6.70 2.97
N ILE A 65 0.47 -6.44 3.83
CA ILE A 65 0.65 -6.52 5.28
C ILE A 65 0.93 -7.97 5.71
N LEU A 66 0.23 -8.95 5.13
CA LEU A 66 0.47 -10.37 5.41
C LEU A 66 1.86 -10.82 4.94
N GLY A 67 2.24 -10.45 3.71
CA GLY A 67 3.58 -10.73 3.18
C GLY A 67 4.66 -10.09 4.05
N TRP A 68 4.45 -8.84 4.47
CA TRP A 68 5.38 -8.16 5.36
C TRP A 68 5.53 -8.88 6.71
N ASN A 69 4.41 -9.24 7.34
CA ASN A 69 4.39 -9.93 8.64
C ASN A 69 4.91 -11.38 8.59
N HIS A 70 5.01 -11.97 7.39
CA HIS A 70 5.59 -13.29 7.20
C HIS A 70 7.11 -13.23 6.95
N PHE A 71 7.61 -12.18 6.29
CA PHE A 71 9.01 -12.03 5.90
C PHE A 71 9.86 -11.12 6.83
N HIS A 72 9.25 -10.41 7.77
CA HIS A 72 9.88 -9.61 8.84
C HIS A 72 9.25 -9.94 10.18
#